data_AF-A0A8R7TN09-F1
#
_entry.id   AF-A0A8R7TN09-F1
#
_cell.length_a   1.000
_cell.length_b   1.000
_cell.length_c   1.000
_cell.angle_alpha   90.00
_cell.angle_beta   90.00
_cell.angle_gamma   90.00
#
_symmetry.space_group_name_H-M   'P 1'
#
loop_
_entity.id
_entity.type
_entity.pdbx_description
1 polymer ?
#
loop_
_entity_poly.entity_id
_entity_poly.type
_entity_poly.pdbx_seq_one_letter_code
_entity_poly.pdbx_strand_id
1 'polypeptide(L)'
;MLLAAAIQQKCKVVDLGIAKDTEESLMEHMDAALHSDADIILTSGGVSMGDRDLVKPCLAKMGKIHFEKIRMKPGKPLTFAEITSNDPTKPSKTALAFGLPGNPVSCMVCFNLFVVPAIRLVSGWSNPHLERVHVRISHPLRADPHRMEFHRAVIRWVLDDGSGRPGYVAESTGQQASSRLLSMKSANALLEVQSSEQILAAGASVQAILISDITSPPLDKLPAASSPLSSHLVSSAKGALADAPQVAASQNAEVKVAILTVSDTVSSGAGPDRSGPRAVSVVNSSSEKLGGAVVVATAVVPDEVDKIKEILVKWSDIDRVNLILTLGGTGFTPRDVTPEATKSVIQKEAPGLAFVMIQESLKVTPFAMLSRAACGIRGSTLIINMPGNPNAVAECMEALLPALKHAMKQLKGDKREKNPRHVPHAEAAPVDQWERSFRAASSGGGCSCDP
;
A
#
# COMPACT_ATOMS: atom_id res chain seq x y z
N MET A 1 13.91 -0.33 0.14
CA MET A 1 13.31 -1.03 1.30
C MET A 1 14.39 -1.60 2.21
N LEU A 2 15.23 -2.54 1.72
CA LEU A 2 16.35 -3.10 2.49
C LEU A 2 17.34 -2.04 2.99
N LEU A 3 17.70 -1.06 2.15
CA LEU A 3 18.56 0.06 2.55
C LEU A 3 18.04 0.76 3.81
N ALA A 4 16.74 1.11 3.83
CA ALA A 4 16.10 1.74 4.98
C ALA A 4 16.09 0.81 6.22
N ALA A 5 15.85 -0.49 6.02
CA ALA A 5 15.84 -1.47 7.11
C ALA A 5 17.24 -1.66 7.72
N ALA A 6 18.30 -1.69 6.90
CA ALA A 6 19.69 -1.75 7.37
C ALA A 6 20.10 -0.46 8.12
N ILE A 7 19.68 0.72 7.62
CA ILE A 7 19.89 2.00 8.31
C ILE A 7 19.20 2.01 9.68
N GLN A 8 17.99 1.46 9.79
CA GLN A 8 17.30 1.31 11.09
C GLN A 8 18.05 0.42 12.09
N GLN A 9 18.83 -0.56 11.59
CA GLN A 9 19.74 -1.37 12.41
C GLN A 9 21.10 -0.68 12.67
N LYS A 10 21.25 0.59 12.29
CA LYS A 10 22.47 1.41 12.45
C LYS A 10 23.69 0.86 11.68
N CYS A 11 23.46 0.13 10.59
CA CYS A 11 24.53 -0.34 9.71
C CYS A 11 25.04 0.80 8.81
N LYS A 12 26.35 0.77 8.49
CA LYS A 12 26.88 1.47 7.32
C LYS A 12 26.45 0.69 6.08
N VAL A 13 25.80 1.37 5.13
CA VAL A 13 25.24 0.72 3.93
C VAL A 13 26.06 1.12 2.70
N VAL A 14 26.45 0.13 1.90
CA VAL A 14 27.04 0.30 0.57
C VAL A 14 25.97 -0.14 -0.43
N ASP A 15 25.45 0.81 -1.22
CA ASP A 15 24.47 0.51 -2.26
C ASP A 15 25.19 0.24 -3.59
N LEU A 16 25.06 -0.98 -4.10
CA LEU A 16 25.66 -1.41 -5.36
C LEU A 16 24.67 -1.36 -6.54
N GLY A 17 23.45 -0.88 -6.31
CA GLY A 17 22.45 -0.71 -7.37
C GLY A 17 21.83 -2.02 -7.85
N ILE A 18 21.52 -2.06 -9.15
CA ILE A 18 20.75 -3.14 -9.78
C ILE A 18 21.69 -3.95 -10.69
N ALA A 19 21.97 -5.20 -10.30
CA ALA A 19 22.64 -6.16 -11.16
C ALA A 19 21.71 -6.63 -12.30
N LYS A 20 22.29 -6.94 -13.47
CA LYS A 20 21.55 -7.57 -14.57
C LYS A 20 21.34 -9.06 -14.27
N ASP A 21 20.33 -9.67 -14.89
CA ASP A 21 20.06 -11.12 -14.82
C ASP A 21 21.08 -11.94 -15.66
N THR A 22 22.36 -11.73 -15.42
CA THR A 22 23.50 -12.38 -16.08
C THR A 22 24.53 -12.73 -15.02
N GLU A 23 25.18 -13.89 -15.16
CA GLU A 23 26.16 -14.37 -14.18
C GLU A 23 27.31 -13.36 -13.98
N GLU A 24 27.86 -12.86 -15.09
CA GLU A 24 28.94 -11.86 -15.10
C GLU A 24 28.59 -10.63 -14.25
N SER A 25 27.43 -10.02 -14.50
CA SER A 25 26.98 -8.85 -13.73
C SER A 25 26.79 -9.15 -12.24
N LEU A 26 26.24 -10.31 -11.87
CA LEU A 26 26.04 -10.68 -10.48
C LEU A 26 27.37 -10.90 -9.75
N MET A 27 28.30 -11.61 -10.38
CA MET A 27 29.65 -11.85 -9.85
C MET A 27 30.40 -10.53 -9.66
N GLU A 28 30.36 -9.62 -10.64
CA GLU A 28 30.97 -8.29 -10.54
C GLU A 28 30.43 -7.50 -9.33
N HIS A 29 29.12 -7.54 -9.07
CA HIS A 29 28.53 -6.84 -7.92
C HIS A 29 28.90 -7.53 -6.59
N MET A 30 28.94 -8.85 -6.54
CA MET A 30 29.36 -9.59 -5.34
C MET A 30 30.84 -9.35 -5.03
N ASP A 31 31.70 -9.31 -6.05
CA ASP A 31 33.10 -8.94 -5.90
C ASP A 31 33.23 -7.49 -5.44
N ALA A 32 32.50 -6.54 -6.03
CA ALA A 32 32.49 -5.15 -5.58
C ALA A 32 32.07 -5.02 -4.10
N ALA A 33 31.10 -5.84 -3.65
CA ALA A 33 30.71 -5.89 -2.25
C ALA A 33 31.84 -6.36 -1.34
N LEU A 34 32.55 -7.44 -1.71
CA LEU A 34 33.72 -7.92 -0.98
C LEU A 34 34.84 -6.89 -0.91
N HIS A 35 35.08 -6.16 -2.00
CA HIS A 35 36.09 -5.09 -2.06
C HIS A 35 35.71 -3.86 -1.23
N SER A 36 34.42 -3.68 -0.91
CA SER A 36 33.92 -2.56 -0.10
C SER A 36 34.07 -2.77 1.42
N ASP A 37 34.71 -3.86 1.83
CA ASP A 37 34.87 -4.28 3.23
C ASP A 37 33.52 -4.58 3.93
N ALA A 38 32.52 -5.02 3.18
CA ALA A 38 31.22 -5.39 3.74
C ALA A 38 31.30 -6.71 4.54
N ASP A 39 30.70 -6.75 5.74
CA ASP A 39 30.59 -7.97 6.56
C ASP A 39 29.37 -8.82 6.18
N ILE A 40 28.32 -8.16 5.66
CA ILE A 40 27.06 -8.79 5.24
C ILE A 40 26.68 -8.29 3.85
N ILE A 41 26.37 -9.21 2.95
CA ILE A 41 25.95 -8.95 1.58
C ILE A 41 24.50 -9.40 1.43
N LEU A 42 23.64 -8.50 0.94
CA LEU A 42 22.22 -8.77 0.75
C LEU A 42 21.88 -8.66 -0.73
N THR A 43 21.33 -9.72 -1.31
CA THR A 43 20.68 -9.67 -2.62
C THR A 43 19.18 -9.84 -2.45
N SER A 44 18.39 -9.28 -3.38
CA SER A 44 16.94 -9.47 -3.39
C SER A 44 16.46 -9.84 -4.79
N GLY A 45 15.77 -10.97 -4.91
CA GLY A 45 15.42 -11.54 -6.22
C GLY A 45 16.48 -12.53 -6.70
N GLY A 46 16.22 -13.23 -7.82
CA GLY A 46 17.19 -14.14 -8.42
C GLY A 46 17.44 -15.45 -7.65
N VAL A 47 16.61 -15.80 -6.65
CA VAL A 47 16.80 -16.96 -5.75
C VAL A 47 15.67 -18.00 -5.79
N SER A 48 14.73 -17.91 -6.72
CA SER A 48 13.57 -18.81 -6.79
C SER A 48 13.85 -20.09 -7.62
N MET A 49 13.03 -20.35 -8.65
CA MET A 49 13.04 -21.50 -9.56
C MET A 49 12.95 -21.08 -11.04
N GLY A 50 13.13 -19.80 -11.35
CA GLY A 50 13.14 -19.30 -12.72
C GLY A 50 14.47 -19.60 -13.40
N ASP A 51 14.44 -19.72 -14.73
CA ASP A 51 15.61 -20.05 -15.55
C ASP A 51 16.75 -19.01 -15.46
N ARG A 52 16.46 -17.83 -14.90
CA ARG A 52 17.40 -16.72 -14.66
C ARG A 52 17.69 -16.47 -13.17
N ASP A 53 17.32 -17.39 -12.28
CA ASP A 53 17.66 -17.31 -10.86
C ASP A 53 19.13 -17.69 -10.61
N LEU A 54 20.03 -16.78 -11.00
CA LEU A 54 21.47 -16.98 -11.03
C LEU A 54 22.18 -16.71 -9.70
N VAL A 55 21.47 -16.20 -8.68
CA VAL A 55 22.10 -15.85 -7.39
C VAL A 55 22.64 -17.08 -6.67
N LYS A 56 21.92 -18.21 -6.66
CA LYS A 56 22.42 -19.43 -5.97
C LYS A 56 23.67 -20.01 -6.64
N PRO A 57 23.71 -20.20 -7.98
CA PRO A 57 24.94 -20.59 -8.65
C PRO A 57 26.12 -19.65 -8.38
N CYS A 58 25.91 -18.32 -8.40
CA CYS A 58 26.97 -17.36 -8.10
C CYS A 58 27.49 -17.51 -6.67
N LEU A 59 26.60 -17.59 -5.67
CA LEU A 59 26.98 -17.80 -4.27
C LEU A 59 27.74 -19.14 -4.07
N ALA A 60 27.34 -20.19 -4.78
CA ALA A 60 28.03 -21.49 -4.73
C ALA A 60 29.44 -21.44 -5.34
N LYS A 61 29.67 -20.58 -6.33
CA LYS A 61 31.00 -20.38 -6.93
C LYS A 61 31.93 -19.54 -6.04
N MET A 62 31.36 -18.58 -5.30
CA MET A 62 32.12 -17.64 -4.45
C MET A 62 32.33 -18.14 -3.02
N GLY A 63 31.69 -19.23 -2.62
CA GLY A 63 31.85 -19.76 -1.27
C GLY A 63 30.93 -20.92 -0.94
N LYS A 64 30.57 -21.04 0.33
CA LYS A 64 29.83 -22.18 0.87
C LYS A 64 28.38 -21.82 1.14
N ILE A 65 27.46 -22.47 0.44
CA ILE A 65 26.03 -22.39 0.74
C ILE A 65 25.72 -23.29 1.95
N HIS A 66 25.00 -22.74 2.93
CA HIS A 66 24.52 -23.48 4.10
C HIS A 66 23.10 -24.00 3.93
N PHE A 67 22.23 -23.19 3.32
CA PHE A 67 20.87 -23.60 2.95
C PHE A 67 20.33 -22.72 1.83
N GLU A 68 19.32 -23.23 1.11
CA GLU A 68 18.68 -22.54 -0.03
C GLU A 68 17.15 -22.47 0.07
N LYS A 69 16.59 -23.18 1.05
CA LYS A 69 15.14 -23.26 1.28
C LYS A 69 14.86 -23.36 2.75
N ILE A 70 13.83 -22.65 3.18
CA ILE A 70 13.30 -22.72 4.53
C ILE A 70 11.83 -23.12 4.50
N ARG A 71 11.43 -23.97 5.46
CA ARG A 71 10.03 -24.35 5.65
C ARG A 71 9.25 -23.24 6.37
N MET A 72 9.05 -22.13 5.68
CA MET A 72 8.33 -20.96 6.20
C MET A 72 7.43 -20.29 5.15
N LYS A 73 6.52 -19.45 5.63
CA LYS A 73 5.66 -18.59 4.81
C LYS A 73 5.54 -17.20 5.45
N PRO A 74 5.72 -16.10 4.70
CA PRO A 74 6.41 -16.02 3.41
C PRO A 74 7.92 -16.25 3.60
N GLY A 75 8.69 -16.50 2.51
CA GLY A 75 10.16 -16.58 2.61
C GLY A 75 10.84 -17.88 2.20
N LYS A 76 10.10 -18.86 1.62
CA LYS A 76 10.64 -20.17 1.22
C LYS A 76 12.02 -20.14 0.52
N PRO A 77 12.29 -19.30 -0.49
CA PRO A 77 13.53 -19.37 -1.26
C PRO A 77 14.69 -18.55 -0.65
N LEU A 78 14.71 -18.34 0.67
CA LEU A 78 15.86 -17.70 1.32
C LEU A 78 17.10 -18.59 1.20
N THR A 79 18.19 -18.02 0.68
CA THR A 79 19.51 -18.65 0.62
C THR A 79 20.47 -17.96 1.57
N PHE A 80 21.33 -18.73 2.23
CA PHE A 80 22.41 -18.23 3.06
C PHE A 80 23.73 -18.92 2.69
N ALA A 81 24.78 -18.12 2.54
CA ALA A 81 26.12 -18.56 2.21
C ALA A 81 27.18 -17.73 2.94
N GLU A 82 28.34 -18.32 3.12
CA GLU A 82 29.58 -17.60 3.46
C GLU A 82 30.39 -17.48 2.17
N ILE A 83 30.73 -16.26 1.76
CA ILE A 83 31.56 -16.02 0.57
C ILE A 83 32.87 -15.35 0.96
N THR A 84 33.95 -15.67 0.25
CA THR A 84 35.30 -15.24 0.62
C THR A 84 35.96 -14.54 -0.56
N SER A 85 36.70 -13.46 -0.30
CA SER A 85 37.52 -12.83 -1.33
C SER A 85 38.68 -13.74 -1.73
N ASN A 86 38.84 -13.97 -3.05
CA ASN A 86 39.94 -14.73 -3.63
C ASN A 86 41.15 -13.85 -3.99
N ASP A 87 41.20 -12.58 -3.55
CA ASP A 87 42.32 -11.68 -3.84
C ASP A 87 43.56 -12.07 -3.00
N PRO A 88 44.63 -12.60 -3.61
CA PRO A 88 45.83 -13.02 -2.88
C PRO A 88 46.62 -11.85 -2.28
N THR A 89 46.26 -10.60 -2.64
CA THR A 89 46.96 -9.38 -2.17
C THR A 89 46.35 -8.77 -0.91
N LYS A 90 45.18 -9.25 -0.47
CA LYS A 90 44.47 -8.77 0.73
C LYS A 90 44.22 -9.91 1.71
N PRO A 91 44.11 -9.63 3.03
CA PRO A 91 43.72 -10.65 3.98
C PRO A 91 42.36 -11.23 3.59
N SER A 92 42.27 -12.57 3.61
CA SER A 92 41.04 -13.31 3.32
C SER A 92 39.93 -12.86 4.27
N LYS A 93 38.94 -12.13 3.72
CA LYS A 93 37.74 -11.69 4.44
C LYS A 93 36.56 -12.53 3.96
N THR A 94 35.87 -13.13 4.92
CA THR A 94 34.60 -13.84 4.70
C THR A 94 33.44 -12.88 4.98
N ALA A 95 32.48 -12.81 4.08
CA ALA A 95 31.24 -12.05 4.24
C ALA A 95 30.03 -13.00 4.29
N LEU A 96 29.04 -12.65 5.10
CA LEU A 96 27.78 -13.36 5.20
C LEU A 96 26.85 -12.94 4.07
N ALA A 97 26.53 -13.83 3.14
CA ALA A 97 25.67 -13.53 2.00
C ALA A 97 24.26 -14.08 2.18
N PHE A 98 23.26 -13.20 2.15
CA PHE A 98 21.84 -13.56 2.18
C PHE A 98 21.18 -13.30 0.83
N GLY A 99 20.77 -14.38 0.17
CA GLY A 99 19.92 -14.35 -1.02
C GLY A 99 18.45 -14.21 -0.64
N LEU A 100 17.97 -12.97 -0.51
CA LEU A 100 16.60 -12.71 -0.09
C LEU A 100 15.60 -12.91 -1.25
N PRO A 101 14.38 -13.40 -0.97
CA PRO A 101 13.35 -13.55 -2.00
C PRO A 101 12.97 -12.22 -2.67
N GLY A 102 12.64 -12.23 -3.96
CA GLY A 102 12.24 -11.02 -4.71
C GLY A 102 10.87 -10.44 -4.32
N ASN A 103 9.98 -11.27 -3.76
CA ASN A 103 8.69 -10.80 -3.26
C ASN A 103 8.88 -9.86 -2.05
N PRO A 104 8.35 -8.61 -2.07
CA PRO A 104 8.70 -7.60 -1.06
C PRO A 104 8.42 -8.01 0.39
N VAL A 105 7.29 -8.68 0.66
CA VAL A 105 6.99 -9.13 2.03
C VAL A 105 7.93 -10.25 2.44
N SER A 106 8.16 -11.23 1.56
CA SER A 106 9.11 -12.32 1.82
C SER A 106 10.50 -11.76 2.13
N CYS A 107 10.95 -10.76 1.35
CA CYS A 107 12.20 -10.06 1.55
C CYS A 107 12.30 -9.44 2.95
N MET A 108 11.29 -8.67 3.37
CA MET A 108 11.30 -8.05 4.72
C MET A 108 11.16 -9.03 5.86
N VAL A 109 10.33 -10.06 5.71
CA VAL A 109 10.19 -11.10 6.74
C VAL A 109 11.51 -11.84 6.91
N CYS A 110 12.19 -12.21 5.81
CA CYS A 110 13.52 -12.81 5.88
C CYS A 110 14.57 -11.86 6.45
N PHE A 111 14.52 -10.57 6.09
CA PHE A 111 15.43 -9.57 6.66
C PHE A 111 15.29 -9.50 8.19
N ASN A 112 14.06 -9.38 8.71
CA ASN A 112 13.84 -9.33 10.15
C ASN A 112 14.25 -10.64 10.84
N LEU A 113 13.86 -11.79 10.31
CA LEU A 113 14.08 -13.07 11.01
C LEU A 113 15.52 -13.57 10.97
N PHE A 114 16.29 -13.24 9.93
CA PHE A 114 17.63 -13.81 9.72
C PHE A 114 18.72 -12.74 9.65
N VAL A 115 18.48 -11.64 8.94
CA VAL A 115 19.50 -10.61 8.75
C VAL A 115 19.66 -9.74 10.00
N VAL A 116 18.57 -9.36 10.69
CA VAL A 116 18.67 -8.57 11.93
C VAL A 116 19.45 -9.31 13.03
N PRO A 117 19.18 -10.60 13.33
CA PRO A 117 20.01 -11.34 14.27
C PRO A 117 21.47 -11.47 13.83
N ALA A 118 21.74 -11.64 12.53
CA ALA A 118 23.10 -11.69 12.00
C ALA A 118 23.83 -10.36 12.19
N ILE A 119 23.18 -9.22 11.88
CA ILE A 119 23.71 -7.88 12.15
C ILE A 119 24.05 -7.72 13.62
N ARG A 120 23.14 -8.10 14.53
CA ARG A 120 23.35 -7.98 15.98
C ARG A 120 24.53 -8.84 16.45
N LEU A 121 24.62 -10.07 15.95
CA LEU A 121 25.72 -10.98 16.27
C LEU A 121 27.07 -10.41 15.84
N VAL A 122 27.19 -9.95 14.58
CA VAL A 122 28.41 -9.31 14.05
C VAL A 122 28.74 -8.01 14.78
N SER A 123 27.71 -7.30 15.26
CA SER A 123 27.87 -6.08 16.06
C SER A 123 28.21 -6.34 17.55
N GLY A 124 28.39 -7.60 17.96
CA GLY A 124 28.80 -7.96 19.32
C GLY A 124 27.69 -7.98 20.37
N TRP A 125 26.43 -8.12 19.97
CA TRP A 125 25.31 -8.25 20.91
C TRP A 125 25.37 -9.58 21.65
N SER A 126 25.21 -9.56 22.98
CA SER A 126 25.13 -10.77 23.81
C SER A 126 23.85 -11.57 23.56
N ASN A 127 22.74 -10.89 23.23
CA ASN A 127 21.49 -11.51 22.81
C ASN A 127 21.07 -10.97 21.43
N PRO A 128 21.43 -11.68 20.33
CA PRO A 128 21.11 -11.23 18.98
C PRO A 128 19.65 -11.48 18.58
N HIS A 129 18.90 -12.28 19.34
CA HIS A 129 17.54 -12.68 18.96
C HIS A 129 16.54 -11.52 19.05
N LEU A 130 15.55 -11.54 18.16
CA LEU A 130 14.38 -10.66 18.28
C LEU A 130 13.51 -11.11 19.45
N GLU A 131 12.94 -10.12 20.14
CA GLU A 131 12.08 -10.34 21.31
C GLU A 131 10.81 -11.09 20.92
N ARG A 132 10.41 -12.07 21.74
CA ARG A 132 9.20 -12.86 21.56
C ARG A 132 8.26 -12.65 22.72
N VAL A 133 7.00 -12.40 22.42
CA VAL A 133 5.93 -12.21 23.41
C VAL A 133 4.75 -13.12 23.09
N HIS A 134 3.98 -13.47 24.11
CA HIS A 134 2.69 -14.11 23.92
C HIS A 134 1.62 -13.05 23.67
N VAL A 135 0.75 -13.29 22.69
CA VAL A 135 -0.34 -12.38 22.32
C VAL A 135 -1.62 -13.16 22.09
N ARG A 136 -2.77 -12.54 22.37
CA ARG A 136 -4.08 -13.09 21.99
C ARG A 136 -4.52 -12.54 20.65
N ILE A 137 -4.94 -13.42 19.75
CA ILE A 137 -5.45 -12.99 18.44
C ILE A 137 -6.88 -12.44 18.57
N SER A 138 -7.13 -11.26 18.03
CA SER A 138 -8.44 -10.59 18.09
C SER A 138 -9.49 -11.20 17.15
N HIS A 139 -9.05 -11.91 16.12
CA HIS A 139 -9.91 -12.49 15.08
C HIS A 139 -9.46 -13.91 14.74
N PRO A 140 -10.36 -14.77 14.21
CA PRO A 140 -9.98 -16.10 13.77
C PRO A 140 -8.92 -16.05 12.66
N LEU A 141 -7.94 -16.93 12.74
CA LEU A 141 -6.81 -16.97 11.80
C LEU A 141 -6.67 -18.37 11.21
N ARG A 142 -6.70 -18.47 9.89
CA ARG A 142 -6.52 -19.74 9.17
C ARG A 142 -5.02 -20.01 9.00
N ALA A 143 -4.53 -21.08 9.61
CA ALA A 143 -3.15 -21.51 9.46
C ALA A 143 -2.87 -22.07 8.05
N ASP A 144 -1.60 -22.00 7.63
CA ASP A 144 -1.15 -22.71 6.44
C ASP A 144 -0.97 -24.20 6.78
N PRO A 145 -1.48 -25.14 5.97
CA PRO A 145 -1.46 -26.55 6.33
C PRO A 145 -0.06 -27.18 6.32
N HIS A 146 0.91 -26.59 5.62
CA HIS A 146 2.20 -27.23 5.38
C HIS A 146 3.39 -26.50 6.02
N ARG A 147 3.29 -25.19 6.22
CA ARG A 147 4.41 -24.34 6.63
C ARG A 147 4.01 -23.45 7.80
N MET A 148 4.97 -23.22 8.68
CA MET A 148 4.84 -22.17 9.68
C MET A 148 4.68 -20.82 8.97
N GLU A 149 3.63 -20.07 9.34
CA GLU A 149 3.35 -18.74 8.79
C GLU A 149 3.80 -17.66 9.78
N PHE A 150 4.60 -16.72 9.29
CA PHE A 150 4.94 -15.47 9.95
C PHE A 150 3.92 -14.42 9.52
N HIS A 151 2.82 -14.39 10.25
CA HIS A 151 1.65 -13.58 9.94
C HIS A 151 1.85 -12.15 10.44
N ARG A 152 1.73 -11.15 9.56
CA ARG A 152 1.97 -9.76 9.94
C ARG A 152 0.80 -9.23 10.76
N ALA A 153 1.11 -8.70 11.93
CA ALA A 153 0.12 -8.17 12.86
C ALA A 153 0.54 -6.83 13.44
N VAL A 154 -0.47 -6.09 13.88
CA VAL A 154 -0.32 -4.97 14.81
C VAL A 154 -0.65 -5.50 16.20
N ILE A 155 0.33 -5.47 17.10
CA ILE A 155 0.13 -5.83 18.49
C ILE A 155 0.07 -4.56 19.34
N ARG A 156 -0.74 -4.61 20.40
CA ARG A 156 -0.87 -3.53 21.39
C ARG A 156 -1.05 -4.12 22.78
N TRP A 157 -0.57 -3.40 23.78
CA TRP A 157 -0.88 -3.70 25.17
C TRP A 157 -2.27 -3.17 25.51
N VAL A 158 -3.08 -3.99 26.19
CA VAL A 158 -4.42 -3.62 26.65
C VAL A 158 -4.61 -4.04 28.11
N LEU A 159 -5.51 -3.35 28.82
CA LEU A 159 -5.83 -3.66 30.23
C LEU A 159 -6.62 -4.96 30.38
N ASP A 160 -7.34 -5.37 29.33
CA ASP A 160 -8.02 -6.65 29.23
C ASP A 160 -7.78 -7.24 27.83
N ASP A 161 -7.06 -8.35 27.77
CA ASP A 161 -6.74 -9.07 26.53
C ASP A 161 -7.87 -9.99 26.04
N GLY A 162 -9.02 -9.97 26.72
CA GLY A 162 -10.17 -10.86 26.51
C GLY A 162 -10.20 -12.04 27.49
N SER A 163 -9.22 -12.16 28.38
CA SER A 163 -9.21 -13.15 29.48
C SER A 163 -9.46 -12.55 30.86
N GLY A 164 -9.82 -11.27 30.95
CA GLY A 164 -9.98 -10.54 32.20
C GLY A 164 -8.65 -10.14 32.84
N ARG A 165 -7.55 -10.13 32.07
CA ARG A 165 -6.19 -9.80 32.51
C ARG A 165 -5.51 -8.87 31.50
N PRO A 166 -4.58 -8.01 31.93
CA PRO A 166 -3.80 -7.19 31.01
C PRO A 166 -2.85 -8.06 30.20
N GLY A 167 -2.66 -7.70 28.92
CA GLY A 167 -1.83 -8.47 28.01
C GLY A 167 -1.76 -7.87 26.61
N TYR A 168 -0.99 -8.52 25.74
CA TYR A 168 -0.91 -8.12 24.34
C TYR A 168 -2.03 -8.74 23.52
N VAL A 169 -2.68 -7.91 22.69
CA VAL A 169 -3.64 -8.35 21.68
C VAL A 169 -3.09 -8.07 20.29
N ALA A 170 -3.28 -9.01 19.37
CA ALA A 170 -2.83 -8.95 18.00
C ALA A 170 -3.99 -8.78 17.01
N GLU A 171 -3.85 -7.85 16.09
CA GLU A 171 -4.73 -7.66 14.93
C GLU A 171 -3.98 -7.98 13.64
N SER A 172 -4.59 -8.81 12.79
CA SER A 172 -4.05 -9.09 11.47
C SER A 172 -4.03 -7.82 10.61
N THR A 173 -2.98 -7.66 9.81
CA THR A 173 -2.89 -6.63 8.76
C THR A 173 -3.73 -6.93 7.51
N GLY A 174 -4.61 -7.94 7.60
CA GLY A 174 -5.50 -8.37 6.53
C GLY A 174 -4.86 -9.41 5.61
N GLN A 175 -4.99 -9.25 4.30
CA GLN A 175 -4.50 -10.24 3.33
C GLN A 175 -2.96 -10.40 3.39
N GLN A 176 -2.52 -11.65 3.53
CA GLN A 176 -1.13 -12.01 3.80
C GLN A 176 -0.30 -12.45 2.58
N ALA A 177 -0.74 -12.13 1.35
CA ALA A 177 0.02 -12.46 0.14
C ALA A 177 1.44 -11.89 0.17
N SER A 178 2.44 -12.65 -0.31
CA SER A 178 3.86 -12.27 -0.24
C SER A 178 4.25 -11.11 -1.17
N SER A 179 3.46 -10.86 -2.21
CA SER A 179 3.62 -9.71 -3.11
C SER A 179 2.98 -8.42 -2.54
N ARG A 180 2.07 -8.54 -1.56
CA ARG A 180 1.30 -7.42 -1.02
C ARG A 180 2.08 -6.72 0.10
N LEU A 181 2.98 -5.82 -0.28
CA LEU A 181 3.78 -5.04 0.68
C LEU A 181 2.93 -4.26 1.70
N LEU A 182 1.69 -3.88 1.35
CA LEU A 182 0.75 -3.24 2.28
C LEU A 182 0.48 -4.04 3.56
N SER A 183 0.67 -5.37 3.55
CA SER A 183 0.59 -6.18 4.77
C SER A 183 1.71 -5.92 5.78
N MET A 184 2.81 -5.27 5.37
CA MET A 184 3.86 -4.79 6.27
C MET A 184 3.56 -3.39 6.82
N LYS A 185 2.60 -2.66 6.22
CA LYS A 185 2.24 -1.31 6.69
C LYS A 185 1.70 -1.41 8.12
N SER A 186 2.34 -0.68 9.03
CA SER A 186 2.03 -0.67 10.47
C SER A 186 2.26 -1.99 11.21
N ALA A 187 2.73 -3.04 10.55
CA ALA A 187 3.06 -4.29 11.20
C ALA A 187 4.25 -4.07 12.16
N ASN A 188 4.01 -4.26 13.45
CA ASN A 188 5.04 -4.18 14.50
C ASN A 188 5.44 -5.55 15.04
N ALA A 189 4.72 -6.62 14.64
CA ALA A 189 5.06 -7.98 14.98
C ALA A 189 4.76 -9.00 13.87
N LEU A 190 5.42 -10.15 13.96
CA LEU A 190 5.16 -11.35 13.17
C LEU A 190 4.63 -12.45 14.10
N LEU A 191 3.36 -12.84 13.93
CA LEU A 191 2.79 -13.97 14.67
C LEU A 191 3.38 -15.27 14.14
N GLU A 192 3.81 -16.13 15.05
CA GLU A 192 4.34 -17.46 14.78
C GLU A 192 3.20 -18.48 14.72
N VAL A 193 2.54 -18.55 13.56
CA VAL A 193 1.39 -19.43 13.33
C VAL A 193 1.90 -20.79 12.88
N GLN A 194 1.74 -21.79 13.75
CA GLN A 194 2.13 -23.18 13.46
C GLN A 194 1.31 -23.74 12.30
N SER A 195 1.93 -24.65 11.52
CA SER A 195 1.22 -25.29 10.41
C SER A 195 0.10 -26.18 10.93
N SER A 196 -1.12 -25.91 10.48
CA SER A 196 -2.32 -26.66 10.87
C SER A 196 -3.40 -26.50 9.81
N GLU A 197 -4.28 -27.50 9.69
CA GLU A 197 -5.50 -27.40 8.89
C GLU A 197 -6.63 -26.66 9.64
N GLN A 198 -6.42 -26.38 10.93
CA GLN A 198 -7.41 -25.77 11.80
C GLN A 198 -7.39 -24.24 11.73
N ILE A 199 -8.54 -23.64 12.03
CA ILE A 199 -8.68 -22.21 12.24
C ILE A 199 -8.40 -21.94 13.72
N LEU A 200 -7.42 -21.08 13.99
CA LEU A 200 -7.18 -20.56 15.34
C LEU A 200 -8.33 -19.62 15.69
N ALA A 201 -9.05 -19.89 16.78
CA ALA A 201 -10.17 -19.06 17.23
C ALA A 201 -9.70 -17.71 17.78
N ALA A 202 -10.56 -16.70 17.71
CA ALA A 202 -10.32 -15.43 18.41
C ALA A 202 -10.13 -15.69 19.93
N GLY A 203 -9.20 -14.97 20.55
CA GLY A 203 -8.76 -15.16 21.93
C GLY A 203 -7.66 -16.20 22.12
N ALA A 204 -7.33 -17.00 21.10
CA ALA A 204 -6.22 -17.95 21.17
C ALA A 204 -4.88 -17.24 21.38
N SER A 205 -4.04 -17.83 22.25
CA SER A 205 -2.70 -17.31 22.53
C SER A 205 -1.70 -17.88 21.52
N VAL A 206 -0.91 -17.00 20.90
CA VAL A 206 0.17 -17.34 19.96
C VAL A 206 1.44 -16.58 20.32
N GLN A 207 2.61 -17.08 19.90
CA GLN A 207 3.85 -16.31 19.99
C GLN A 207 3.90 -15.26 18.88
N ALA A 208 4.51 -14.11 19.18
CA ALA A 208 4.75 -13.04 18.24
C ALA A 208 6.18 -12.52 18.41
N ILE A 209 6.87 -12.34 17.28
CA ILE A 209 8.19 -11.73 17.21
C ILE A 209 8.00 -10.23 16.99
N LEU A 210 8.59 -9.41 17.86
CA LEU A 210 8.60 -7.96 17.70
C LEU A 210 9.59 -7.55 16.60
N ILE A 211 9.12 -6.79 15.61
CA ILE A 211 9.93 -6.32 14.47
C ILE A 211 10.08 -4.80 14.42
N SER A 212 9.38 -4.07 15.29
CA SER A 212 9.60 -2.65 15.51
C SER A 212 9.56 -2.33 17.00
N ASP A 213 10.08 -1.16 17.36
CA ASP A 213 10.05 -0.68 18.73
C ASP A 213 8.60 -0.39 19.16
N ILE A 214 8.14 -1.08 20.20
CA ILE A 214 6.82 -0.91 20.80
C ILE A 214 6.78 0.20 21.85
N THR A 215 7.95 0.73 22.25
CA THR A 215 8.06 1.87 23.19
C THR A 215 7.94 3.20 22.48
N SER A 216 8.13 3.21 21.17
CA SER A 216 7.80 4.36 20.33
C SER A 216 6.27 4.46 20.29
N PRO A 217 5.66 5.57 20.76
CA PRO A 217 4.23 5.76 20.58
C PRO A 217 3.92 5.61 19.08
N PRO A 218 2.77 5.02 18.70
CA PRO A 218 2.33 5.12 17.32
C PRO A 218 2.45 6.58 16.92
N LEU A 219 2.98 6.87 15.73
CA LEU A 219 3.16 8.23 15.20
C LEU A 219 1.80 8.89 14.85
N ASP A 220 0.77 8.58 15.64
CA ASP A 220 -0.54 9.17 15.69
C ASP A 220 -0.62 10.01 16.96
N LYS A 221 -0.71 11.34 16.74
CA LYS A 221 -0.89 12.40 17.75
C LYS A 221 0.34 12.68 18.61
N LEU A 222 1.13 13.67 18.21
CA LEU A 222 1.76 14.56 19.19
C LEU A 222 0.63 15.19 20.03
N PRO A 223 0.58 15.00 21.36
CA PRO A 223 -0.22 15.85 22.21
C PRO A 223 0.33 17.27 22.09
N ALA A 224 -0.56 18.25 21.98
CA ALA A 224 -0.17 19.65 22.14
C ALA A 224 0.54 19.79 23.49
N ALA A 225 1.86 20.00 23.45
CA ALA A 225 2.64 20.31 24.62
C ALA A 225 2.16 21.66 25.16
N SER A 226 1.35 21.62 26.21
CA SER A 226 1.21 22.73 27.13
C SER A 226 2.27 22.55 28.21
N SER A 227 3.35 23.32 28.11
CA SER A 227 4.27 23.53 29.22
C SER A 227 3.55 24.35 30.30
N PRO A 228 3.60 23.98 31.60
CA PRO A 228 3.28 24.91 32.66
C PRO A 228 4.58 25.63 33.07
N LEU A 229 4.71 26.88 32.64
CA LEU A 229 5.57 27.84 33.33
C LEU A 229 4.74 28.48 34.45
N SER A 230 5.17 28.21 35.68
CA SER A 230 4.67 28.85 36.88
C SER A 230 5.06 30.33 36.87
N SER A 231 4.10 31.21 37.08
CA SER A 231 4.32 32.41 37.90
C SER A 231 3.00 32.90 38.47
N HIS A 232 3.03 33.07 39.79
CA HIS A 232 2.02 33.70 40.62
C HIS A 232 1.67 35.10 40.11
N LEU A 233 0.39 35.49 40.17
CA LEU A 233 -0.09 36.61 40.99
C LEU A 233 -1.63 36.68 40.97
N VAL A 234 -2.12 37.12 42.11
CA VAL A 234 -3.50 37.16 42.60
C VAL A 234 -4.26 38.34 41.98
N SER A 235 -5.53 38.18 41.58
CA SER A 235 -6.71 38.79 42.21
C SER A 235 -7.95 38.82 41.29
N SER A 236 -9.06 38.36 41.86
CA SER A 236 -10.48 38.75 41.70
C SER A 236 -10.90 39.78 40.63
N ALA A 237 -11.92 39.40 39.84
CA ALA A 237 -13.30 39.94 39.92
C ALA A 237 -14.04 39.98 38.55
N LYS A 238 -15.27 39.43 38.57
CA LYS A 238 -16.50 39.84 37.86
C LYS A 238 -16.46 40.31 36.38
N GLY A 239 -17.29 39.63 35.58
CA GLY A 239 -18.42 40.28 34.91
C GLY A 239 -18.26 40.66 33.43
N ALA A 240 -18.98 39.92 32.58
CA ALA A 240 -19.69 40.30 31.36
C ALA A 240 -19.19 41.53 30.55
N LEU A 241 -18.87 41.33 29.27
CA LEU A 241 -19.73 41.69 28.13
C LEU A 241 -19.08 41.25 26.80
N ALA A 242 -19.93 41.09 25.80
CA ALA A 242 -19.59 40.82 24.42
C ALA A 242 -18.78 41.96 23.78
N ASP A 243 -17.77 41.60 23.00
CA ASP A 243 -17.51 42.24 21.71
C ASP A 243 -16.65 41.33 20.83
N ALA A 244 -17.05 41.20 19.57
CA ALA A 244 -16.39 40.37 18.57
C ALA A 244 -15.24 41.13 17.90
N PRO A 245 -14.09 40.48 17.65
CA PRO A 245 -13.22 40.87 16.56
C PRO A 245 -13.47 39.94 15.37
N GLN A 246 -13.92 40.54 14.27
CA GLN A 246 -13.78 39.99 12.93
C GLN A 246 -12.31 39.62 12.70
N VAL A 247 -12.03 38.34 12.44
CA VAL A 247 -10.75 37.88 11.88
C VAL A 247 -11.04 37.02 10.66
N ALA A 248 -10.39 37.42 9.57
CA ALA A 248 -10.52 36.99 8.19
C ALA A 248 -10.76 35.48 7.97
N ALA A 249 -11.63 35.21 6.99
CA ALA A 249 -11.93 33.89 6.47
C ALA A 249 -10.67 33.12 6.05
N SER A 250 -10.27 32.14 6.85
CA SER A 250 -9.40 31.05 6.40
C SER A 250 -10.26 29.97 5.75
N GLN A 251 -10.22 29.90 4.42
CA GLN A 251 -10.89 28.87 3.63
C GLN A 251 -10.28 27.48 3.88
N ASN A 252 -10.80 26.73 4.86
CA ASN A 252 -10.63 25.28 4.89
C ASN A 252 -11.93 24.63 4.43
N ALA A 253 -12.07 24.52 3.11
CA ALA A 253 -13.29 24.02 2.51
C ALA A 253 -13.34 22.49 2.59
N GLU A 254 -13.92 21.96 3.67
CA GLU A 254 -14.23 20.54 3.88
C GLU A 254 -14.97 19.95 2.66
N VAL A 255 -14.52 18.81 2.14
CA VAL A 255 -15.11 18.15 0.96
C VAL A 255 -16.09 17.07 1.43
N LYS A 256 -17.38 17.25 1.17
CA LYS A 256 -18.42 16.29 1.57
C LYS A 256 -18.50 15.14 0.57
N VAL A 257 -18.30 13.92 1.05
CA VAL A 257 -18.36 12.70 0.24
C VAL A 257 -19.54 11.84 0.67
N ALA A 258 -20.26 11.27 -0.30
CA ALA A 258 -21.29 10.26 -0.07
C ALA A 258 -20.98 8.96 -0.81
N ILE A 259 -21.33 7.83 -0.20
CA ILE A 259 -21.03 6.49 -0.73
C ILE A 259 -22.33 5.69 -0.87
N LEU A 260 -22.64 5.26 -2.09
CA LEU A 260 -23.82 4.45 -2.41
C LEU A 260 -23.40 3.04 -2.79
N THR A 261 -23.73 2.05 -1.97
CA THR A 261 -23.60 0.65 -2.37
C THR A 261 -24.83 0.25 -3.18
N VAL A 262 -24.62 -0.28 -4.38
CA VAL A 262 -25.67 -0.79 -5.27
C VAL A 262 -25.53 -2.32 -5.34
N SER A 263 -26.47 -3.02 -4.72
CA SER A 263 -26.50 -4.49 -4.74
C SER A 263 -27.85 -5.02 -4.25
N ASP A 264 -28.51 -5.83 -5.07
CA ASP A 264 -29.70 -6.60 -4.68
C ASP A 264 -29.46 -7.47 -3.43
N THR A 265 -28.32 -8.15 -3.37
CA THR A 265 -27.95 -9.06 -2.24
C THR A 265 -27.76 -8.30 -0.94
N VAL A 266 -27.12 -7.13 -0.98
CA VAL A 266 -26.90 -6.31 0.23
C VAL A 266 -28.19 -5.62 0.64
N SER A 267 -28.94 -5.07 -0.33
CA SER A 267 -30.20 -4.37 -0.06
C SER A 267 -31.29 -5.28 0.52
N SER A 268 -31.31 -6.56 0.14
CA SER A 268 -32.23 -7.56 0.69
C SER A 268 -31.78 -8.14 2.04
N GLY A 269 -30.56 -7.80 2.51
CA GLY A 269 -29.97 -8.35 3.73
C GLY A 269 -29.40 -9.77 3.58
N ALA A 270 -29.38 -10.32 2.36
CA ALA A 270 -28.87 -11.66 2.08
C ALA A 270 -27.33 -11.76 2.11
N GLY A 271 -26.61 -10.63 2.14
CA GLY A 271 -25.16 -10.60 2.25
C GLY A 271 -24.62 -9.28 2.82
N PRO A 272 -23.42 -9.29 3.43
CA PRO A 272 -22.86 -8.10 4.05
C PRO A 272 -22.29 -7.12 3.02
N ASP A 273 -22.46 -5.82 3.26
CA ASP A 273 -21.75 -4.79 2.50
C ASP A 273 -20.25 -4.80 2.86
N ARG A 274 -19.42 -5.23 1.91
CA ARG A 274 -17.96 -5.19 2.06
C ARG A 274 -17.32 -3.97 1.38
N SER A 275 -18.00 -3.39 0.40
CA SER A 275 -17.44 -2.34 -0.46
C SER A 275 -17.69 -0.96 0.14
N GLY A 276 -18.86 -0.73 0.73
CA GLY A 276 -19.19 0.51 1.44
C GLY A 276 -18.19 0.84 2.55
N PRO A 277 -17.98 -0.02 3.56
CA PRO A 277 -17.01 0.22 4.63
C PRO A 277 -15.58 0.41 4.10
N ARG A 278 -15.23 -0.29 3.01
CA ARG A 278 -13.93 -0.15 2.37
C ARG A 278 -13.78 1.22 1.70
N ALA A 279 -14.77 1.69 0.96
CA ALA A 279 -14.79 3.03 0.36
C ALA A 279 -14.67 4.11 1.43
N VAL A 280 -15.38 3.98 2.56
CA VAL A 280 -15.29 4.91 3.70
C VAL A 280 -13.86 4.97 4.23
N SER A 281 -13.26 3.80 4.48
CA SER A 281 -11.88 3.70 4.95
C SER A 281 -10.89 4.36 3.98
N VAL A 282 -11.04 4.13 2.67
CA VAL A 282 -10.17 4.71 1.65
C VAL A 282 -10.30 6.22 1.58
N VAL A 283 -11.53 6.75 1.57
CA VAL A 283 -11.79 8.21 1.56
C VAL A 283 -11.21 8.86 2.80
N ASN A 284 -11.47 8.31 4.00
CA ASN A 284 -10.95 8.85 5.25
C ASN A 284 -9.42 8.82 5.29
N SER A 285 -8.79 7.72 4.86
CA SER A 285 -7.32 7.62 4.78
C SER A 285 -6.68 8.57 3.76
N SER A 286 -7.48 9.09 2.83
CA SER A 286 -7.05 10.03 1.79
C SER A 286 -7.61 11.44 1.99
N SER A 287 -8.19 11.73 3.16
CA SER A 287 -8.92 12.97 3.45
C SER A 287 -8.08 14.22 3.15
N GLU A 288 -6.85 14.28 3.66
CA GLU A 288 -5.92 15.40 3.44
C GLU A 288 -5.61 15.61 1.95
N LYS A 289 -5.37 14.51 1.22
CA LYS A 289 -5.09 14.55 -0.23
C LYS A 289 -6.30 15.00 -1.03
N LEU A 290 -7.51 14.76 -0.54
CA LEU A 290 -8.77 15.20 -1.14
C LEU A 290 -9.22 16.60 -0.68
N GLY A 291 -8.41 17.29 0.13
CA GLY A 291 -8.72 18.64 0.61
C GLY A 291 -9.61 18.65 1.86
N GLY A 292 -9.40 17.71 2.78
CA GLY A 292 -10.21 17.57 3.99
C GLY A 292 -11.54 16.90 3.70
N ALA A 293 -11.50 15.78 2.94
CA ALA A 293 -12.72 15.05 2.62
C ALA A 293 -13.28 14.29 3.82
N VAL A 294 -14.58 14.39 4.04
CA VAL A 294 -15.32 13.68 5.09
C VAL A 294 -16.51 12.97 4.48
N VAL A 295 -16.69 11.70 4.85
CA VAL A 295 -17.87 10.95 4.47
C VAL A 295 -19.04 11.39 5.34
N VAL A 296 -20.06 11.99 4.71
CA VAL A 296 -21.23 12.55 5.42
C VAL A 296 -22.48 11.68 5.28
N ALA A 297 -22.50 10.77 4.31
CA ALA A 297 -23.63 9.88 4.07
C ALA A 297 -23.19 8.56 3.43
N THR A 298 -23.85 7.48 3.84
CA THR A 298 -23.75 6.16 3.22
C THR A 298 -25.15 5.59 3.04
N ALA A 299 -25.42 4.91 1.93
CA ALA A 299 -26.68 4.21 1.71
C ALA A 299 -26.47 2.94 0.89
N VAL A 300 -27.44 2.04 0.97
CA VAL A 300 -27.52 0.83 0.16
C VAL A 300 -28.84 0.84 -0.60
N VAL A 301 -28.81 0.53 -1.89
CA VAL A 301 -30.00 0.38 -2.74
C VAL A 301 -29.91 -0.89 -3.59
N PRO A 302 -31.05 -1.46 -4.02
CA PRO A 302 -31.03 -2.55 -4.99
C PRO A 302 -30.58 -2.04 -6.36
N ASP A 303 -30.32 -2.96 -7.28
CA ASP A 303 -29.93 -2.68 -8.66
C ASP A 303 -31.14 -2.22 -9.50
N GLU A 304 -31.75 -1.11 -9.06
CA GLU A 304 -32.92 -0.49 -9.68
C GLU A 304 -32.61 0.94 -10.08
N VAL A 305 -32.85 1.22 -11.36
CA VAL A 305 -32.54 2.52 -11.99
C VAL A 305 -33.15 3.68 -11.21
N ASP A 306 -34.43 3.60 -10.83
CA ASP A 306 -35.12 4.69 -10.15
C ASP A 306 -34.62 4.91 -8.71
N LYS A 307 -34.32 3.83 -7.98
CA LYS A 307 -33.77 3.90 -6.60
C LYS A 307 -32.38 4.53 -6.57
N ILE A 308 -31.53 4.18 -7.54
CA ILE A 308 -30.21 4.76 -7.68
C ILE A 308 -30.35 6.26 -8.00
N LYS A 309 -31.20 6.63 -8.97
CA LYS A 309 -31.43 8.04 -9.34
C LYS A 309 -31.92 8.89 -8.17
N GLU A 310 -32.87 8.38 -7.40
CA GLU A 310 -33.44 9.09 -6.25
C GLU A 310 -32.35 9.52 -5.26
N ILE A 311 -31.44 8.60 -4.91
CA ILE A 311 -30.31 8.90 -4.02
C ILE A 311 -29.31 9.87 -4.67
N LEU A 312 -28.94 9.65 -5.94
CA LEU A 312 -28.00 10.52 -6.64
C LEU A 312 -28.51 11.97 -6.75
N VAL A 313 -29.79 12.15 -7.05
CA VAL A 313 -30.45 13.46 -7.15
C VAL A 313 -30.55 14.09 -5.78
N LYS A 314 -31.03 13.37 -4.75
CA LYS A 314 -31.12 13.88 -3.39
C LYS A 314 -29.77 14.36 -2.86
N TRP A 315 -28.73 13.54 -2.98
CA TRP A 315 -27.40 13.88 -2.48
C TRP A 315 -26.76 15.05 -3.23
N SER A 316 -27.02 15.17 -4.54
CA SER A 316 -26.47 16.27 -5.34
C SER A 316 -27.22 17.58 -5.12
N ASP A 317 -28.55 17.56 -5.15
CA ASP A 317 -29.37 18.78 -5.24
C ASP A 317 -29.81 19.29 -3.86
N ILE A 318 -30.13 18.37 -2.93
CA ILE A 318 -30.65 18.68 -1.60
C ILE A 318 -29.50 18.72 -0.59
N ASP A 319 -28.77 17.62 -0.43
CA ASP A 319 -27.71 17.51 0.58
C ASP A 319 -26.41 18.21 0.14
N ARG A 320 -26.31 18.55 -1.16
CA ARG A 320 -25.22 19.29 -1.80
C ARG A 320 -23.84 18.72 -1.47
N VAL A 321 -23.72 17.39 -1.55
CA VAL A 321 -22.43 16.72 -1.39
C VAL A 321 -21.53 17.04 -2.57
N ASN A 322 -20.22 17.05 -2.36
CA ASN A 322 -19.28 17.41 -3.41
C ASN A 322 -18.91 16.20 -4.29
N LEU A 323 -18.80 15.01 -3.70
CA LEU A 323 -18.43 13.78 -4.40
C LEU A 323 -19.38 12.65 -4.01
N ILE A 324 -19.90 11.92 -5.00
CA ILE A 324 -20.64 10.68 -4.82
C ILE A 324 -19.86 9.53 -5.45
N LEU A 325 -19.61 8.49 -4.68
CA LEU A 325 -19.05 7.23 -5.14
C LEU A 325 -20.13 6.16 -5.10
N THR A 326 -20.49 5.59 -6.25
CA THR A 326 -21.35 4.40 -6.27
C THR A 326 -20.48 3.15 -6.34
N LEU A 327 -20.90 2.06 -5.70
CA LEU A 327 -20.14 0.81 -5.62
C LEU A 327 -21.01 -0.34 -6.11
N GLY A 328 -20.67 -0.91 -7.27
CA GLY A 328 -21.43 -2.02 -7.85
C GLY A 328 -22.27 -1.64 -9.07
N GLY A 329 -22.92 -2.65 -9.66
CA GLY A 329 -23.84 -2.49 -10.79
C GLY A 329 -23.21 -2.02 -12.10
N THR A 330 -21.89 -2.17 -12.30
CA THR A 330 -21.15 -1.73 -13.51
C THR A 330 -20.78 -2.87 -14.47
N GLY A 331 -21.18 -4.11 -14.19
CA GLY A 331 -20.88 -5.29 -15.01
C GLY A 331 -21.81 -5.45 -16.22
N PHE A 332 -21.86 -6.65 -16.81
CA PHE A 332 -22.68 -6.96 -18.00
C PHE A 332 -23.96 -7.74 -17.68
N THR A 333 -24.25 -8.01 -16.40
CA THR A 333 -25.47 -8.76 -16.06
C THR A 333 -26.71 -7.89 -16.31
N PRO A 334 -27.90 -8.48 -16.53
CA PRO A 334 -29.14 -7.72 -16.68
C PRO A 334 -29.50 -6.83 -15.48
N ARG A 335 -28.92 -7.12 -14.30
CA ARG A 335 -29.09 -6.33 -13.09
C ARG A 335 -28.09 -5.17 -13.00
N ASP A 336 -26.95 -5.23 -13.68
CA ASP A 336 -25.99 -4.12 -13.65
C ASP A 336 -26.56 -2.89 -14.38
N VAL A 337 -27.11 -1.92 -13.64
CA VAL A 337 -27.78 -0.73 -14.21
C VAL A 337 -27.26 0.62 -13.67
N THR A 338 -26.17 0.59 -12.90
CA THR A 338 -25.62 1.79 -12.25
C THR A 338 -25.13 2.86 -13.25
N PRO A 339 -24.45 2.50 -14.35
CA PRO A 339 -24.08 3.46 -15.40
C PRO A 339 -25.29 4.13 -16.04
N GLU A 340 -26.35 3.39 -16.33
CA GLU A 340 -27.60 3.89 -16.93
C GLU A 340 -28.30 4.90 -16.01
N ALA A 341 -28.42 4.56 -14.72
CA ALA A 341 -28.95 5.46 -13.72
C ALA A 341 -28.12 6.75 -13.62
N THR A 342 -26.80 6.62 -13.58
CA THR A 342 -25.87 7.76 -13.47
C THR A 342 -25.94 8.67 -14.69
N LYS A 343 -25.89 8.11 -15.91
CA LYS A 343 -25.96 8.87 -17.16
C LYS A 343 -27.26 9.67 -17.29
N SER A 344 -28.35 9.18 -16.73
CA SER A 344 -29.63 9.88 -16.78
C SER A 344 -29.74 11.11 -15.85
N VAL A 345 -28.82 11.26 -14.87
CA VAL A 345 -28.87 12.35 -13.88
C VAL A 345 -27.72 13.35 -13.99
N ILE A 346 -26.60 12.98 -14.59
CA ILE A 346 -25.48 13.89 -14.84
C ILE A 346 -25.84 14.89 -15.95
N GLN A 347 -25.39 16.15 -15.84
CA GLN A 347 -25.52 17.12 -16.94
C GLN A 347 -24.26 17.23 -17.79
N LYS A 348 -23.11 16.78 -17.27
CA LYS A 348 -21.84 16.80 -17.99
C LYS A 348 -21.06 15.52 -17.75
N GLU A 349 -20.69 14.82 -18.81
CA GLU A 349 -19.89 13.61 -18.68
C GLU A 349 -18.41 13.91 -18.34
N ALA A 350 -17.79 12.99 -17.62
CA ALA A 350 -16.36 13.01 -17.27
C ALA A 350 -15.68 11.69 -17.64
N PRO A 351 -15.71 11.27 -18.93
CA PRO A 351 -15.26 9.94 -19.35
C PRO A 351 -13.78 9.66 -19.08
N GLY A 352 -12.94 10.70 -19.00
CA GLY A 352 -11.52 10.57 -18.68
C GLY A 352 -11.26 9.89 -17.32
N LEU A 353 -12.16 10.07 -16.34
CA LEU A 353 -12.05 9.41 -15.04
C LEU A 353 -12.28 7.89 -15.18
N ALA A 354 -13.32 7.49 -15.92
CA ALA A 354 -13.60 6.09 -16.21
C ALA A 354 -12.46 5.43 -17.01
N PHE A 355 -11.88 6.16 -17.98
CA PHE A 355 -10.73 5.69 -18.76
C PHE A 355 -9.52 5.40 -17.86
N VAL A 356 -9.13 6.33 -16.98
CA VAL A 356 -7.99 6.15 -16.07
C VAL A 356 -8.24 4.97 -15.12
N MET A 357 -9.46 4.84 -14.58
CA MET A 357 -9.81 3.69 -13.75
C MET A 357 -9.61 2.37 -14.50
N ILE A 358 -10.11 2.25 -15.74
CA ILE A 358 -9.94 1.05 -16.57
C ILE A 358 -8.46 0.80 -16.86
N GLN A 359 -7.71 1.83 -17.26
CA GLN A 359 -6.29 1.72 -17.58
C GLN A 359 -5.47 1.20 -16.40
N GLU A 360 -5.71 1.71 -15.20
CA GLU A 360 -5.01 1.26 -13.99
C GLU A 360 -5.47 -0.13 -13.55
N SER A 361 -6.78 -0.41 -13.58
CA SER A 361 -7.30 -1.73 -13.23
C SER A 361 -6.86 -2.83 -14.21
N LEU A 362 -6.61 -2.52 -15.49
CA LEU A 362 -6.08 -3.48 -16.47
C LEU A 362 -4.68 -3.98 -16.14
N LYS A 363 -3.89 -3.21 -15.38
CA LYS A 363 -2.58 -3.66 -14.88
C LYS A 363 -2.71 -4.76 -13.82
N VAL A 364 -3.88 -4.83 -13.16
CA VAL A 364 -4.18 -5.79 -12.09
C VAL A 364 -4.93 -7.00 -12.64
N THR A 365 -5.94 -6.77 -13.48
CA THR A 365 -6.77 -7.83 -14.03
C THR A 365 -7.27 -7.52 -15.45
N PRO A 366 -7.18 -8.48 -16.39
CA PRO A 366 -7.72 -8.28 -17.73
C PRO A 366 -9.25 -8.07 -17.72
N PHE A 367 -9.97 -8.58 -16.70
CA PHE A 367 -11.43 -8.43 -16.62
C PHE A 367 -11.91 -7.00 -16.40
N ALA A 368 -11.01 -6.07 -16.06
CA ALA A 368 -11.33 -4.65 -15.93
C ALA A 368 -11.91 -4.04 -17.22
N MET A 369 -11.58 -4.61 -18.39
CA MET A 369 -12.16 -4.19 -19.68
C MET A 369 -13.69 -4.36 -19.76
N LEU A 370 -14.29 -5.16 -18.87
CA LEU A 370 -15.74 -5.43 -18.86
C LEU A 370 -16.52 -4.40 -18.02
N SER A 371 -15.86 -3.41 -17.42
CA SER A 371 -16.54 -2.37 -16.65
C SER A 371 -17.22 -1.36 -17.56
N ARG A 372 -18.51 -1.08 -17.32
CA ARG A 372 -19.28 -0.02 -18.00
C ARG A 372 -19.38 1.27 -17.17
N ALA A 373 -18.50 1.46 -16.20
CA ALA A 373 -18.53 2.61 -15.29
C ALA A 373 -18.76 3.95 -16.01
N ALA A 374 -19.68 4.76 -15.50
CA ALA A 374 -19.88 6.13 -15.94
C ALA A 374 -19.37 7.11 -14.87
N CYS A 375 -18.90 8.27 -15.31
CA CYS A 375 -18.46 9.36 -14.45
C CYS A 375 -19.03 10.66 -15.03
N GLY A 376 -19.49 11.56 -14.17
CA GLY A 376 -20.04 12.82 -14.61
C GLY A 376 -20.38 13.77 -13.48
N ILE A 377 -20.83 14.95 -13.86
CA ILE A 377 -21.10 16.06 -12.95
C ILE A 377 -22.61 16.32 -12.94
N ARG A 378 -23.17 16.40 -11.73
CA ARG A 378 -24.50 16.91 -11.48
C ARG A 378 -24.42 18.20 -10.65
N GLY A 379 -24.75 19.36 -11.22
CA GLY A 379 -24.61 20.65 -10.53
C GLY A 379 -23.15 20.90 -10.11
N SER A 380 -22.92 20.97 -8.81
CA SER A 380 -21.56 21.07 -8.20
C SER A 380 -21.03 19.75 -7.64
N THR A 381 -21.67 18.63 -7.97
CA THR A 381 -21.38 17.29 -7.45
C THR A 381 -20.74 16.43 -8.53
N LEU A 382 -19.59 15.84 -8.22
CA LEU A 382 -18.96 14.82 -9.06
C LEU A 382 -19.51 13.43 -8.69
N ILE A 383 -19.92 12.65 -9.68
CA ILE A 383 -20.44 11.29 -9.51
C ILE A 383 -19.52 10.32 -10.25
N ILE A 384 -19.05 9.28 -9.56
CA ILE A 384 -18.11 8.28 -10.08
C ILE A 384 -18.65 6.88 -9.77
N ASN A 385 -18.87 6.08 -10.81
CA ASN A 385 -19.24 4.68 -10.62
C ASN A 385 -18.00 3.81 -10.43
N MET A 386 -17.86 3.22 -9.25
CA MET A 386 -16.79 2.30 -8.91
C MET A 386 -17.29 0.84 -8.97
N PRO A 387 -16.38 -0.13 -9.25
CA PRO A 387 -16.74 -1.54 -9.20
C PRO A 387 -17.22 -1.98 -7.82
N GLY A 388 -18.07 -3.01 -7.77
CA GLY A 388 -18.60 -3.57 -6.52
C GLY A 388 -17.60 -4.40 -5.70
N ASN A 389 -16.35 -4.53 -6.17
CA ASN A 389 -15.29 -5.26 -5.47
C ASN A 389 -14.51 -4.31 -4.53
N PRO A 390 -14.38 -4.60 -3.22
CA PRO A 390 -13.72 -3.73 -2.26
C PRO A 390 -12.26 -3.37 -2.62
N ASN A 391 -11.53 -4.27 -3.27
CA ASN A 391 -10.15 -4.01 -3.69
C ASN A 391 -10.12 -3.06 -4.88
N ALA A 392 -10.98 -3.30 -5.87
CA ALA A 392 -11.09 -2.46 -7.06
C ALA A 392 -11.50 -1.02 -6.70
N VAL A 393 -12.32 -0.82 -5.67
CA VAL A 393 -12.64 0.53 -5.13
C VAL A 393 -11.38 1.26 -4.67
N ALA A 394 -10.50 0.58 -3.93
CA ALA A 394 -9.26 1.19 -3.44
C ALA A 394 -8.30 1.54 -4.59
N GLU A 395 -8.17 0.63 -5.56
CA GLU A 395 -7.34 0.82 -6.76
C GLU A 395 -7.83 1.98 -7.63
N CYS A 396 -9.13 2.02 -7.92
CA CYS A 396 -9.74 3.09 -8.70
C CYS A 396 -9.62 4.44 -7.99
N MET A 397 -9.79 4.46 -6.66
CA MET A 397 -9.60 5.69 -5.90
C MET A 397 -8.15 6.18 -5.97
N GLU A 398 -7.18 5.29 -5.77
CA GLU A 398 -5.75 5.61 -5.86
C GLU A 398 -5.37 6.18 -7.24
N ALA A 399 -5.90 5.60 -8.32
CA ALA A 399 -5.71 6.08 -9.68
C ALA A 399 -6.23 7.51 -9.88
N LEU A 400 -7.35 7.87 -9.24
CA LEU A 400 -7.98 9.18 -9.42
C LEU A 400 -7.49 10.25 -8.43
N LEU A 401 -6.88 9.87 -7.30
CA LEU A 401 -6.42 10.80 -6.26
C LEU A 401 -5.62 12.02 -6.78
N PRO A 402 -4.68 11.89 -7.74
CA PRO A 402 -3.91 13.02 -8.24
C PRO A 402 -4.77 14.13 -8.89
N ALA A 403 -5.92 13.76 -9.47
CA ALA A 403 -6.80 14.67 -10.19
C ALA A 403 -7.98 15.15 -9.32
N LEU A 404 -8.45 14.33 -8.38
CA LEU A 404 -9.68 14.60 -7.63
C LEU A 404 -9.62 15.91 -6.83
N LYS A 405 -8.52 16.21 -6.14
CA LYS A 405 -8.39 17.48 -5.38
C LYS A 405 -8.61 18.70 -6.27
N HIS A 406 -8.03 18.68 -7.47
CA HIS A 406 -8.16 19.77 -8.42
C HIS A 406 -9.57 19.83 -9.02
N ALA A 407 -10.16 18.67 -9.36
CA ALA A 407 -11.55 18.60 -9.83
C ALA A 407 -12.54 19.19 -8.79
N MET A 408 -12.36 18.88 -7.50
CA MET A 408 -13.19 19.43 -6.42
C MET A 408 -13.09 20.96 -6.31
N LYS A 409 -11.88 21.53 -6.47
CA LYS A 409 -11.68 22.99 -6.49
C LYS A 409 -12.36 23.63 -7.71
N GLN A 410 -12.20 23.05 -8.89
CA GLN A 410 -12.83 23.57 -10.11
C GLN A 410 -14.36 23.58 -10.01
N LEU A 411 -14.96 22.55 -9.41
CA LEU A 411 -16.41 22.48 -9.19
C LEU A 411 -16.92 23.51 -8.17
N LYS A 412 -16.07 23.98 -7.25
CA LYS A 412 -16.37 25.07 -6.30
C LYS A 412 -16.28 26.47 -6.94
N GLY A 413 -15.87 26.57 -8.21
CA GLY A 413 -15.74 27.84 -8.93
C GLY A 413 -14.43 28.58 -8.70
N ASP A 414 -13.42 27.92 -8.11
CA ASP A 414 -12.09 28.51 -7.98
C ASP A 414 -11.47 28.74 -9.37
N LYS A 415 -10.95 29.96 -9.59
CA LYS A 415 -10.27 30.34 -10.84
C LYS A 415 -9.16 29.33 -11.15
N ARG A 416 -9.00 28.99 -12.44
CA ARG A 416 -7.99 28.06 -12.98
C ARG A 416 -6.63 28.20 -12.25
N GLU A 417 -6.34 27.28 -11.33
CA GLU A 417 -4.98 27.09 -10.83
C GLU A 417 -4.11 26.59 -11.98
N LYS A 418 -3.10 27.38 -12.38
CA LYS A 418 -2.07 26.92 -13.31
C LYS A 418 -1.28 25.83 -12.59
N ASN A 419 -1.38 24.59 -13.08
CA ASN A 419 -0.63 23.47 -12.53
C ASN A 419 0.88 23.76 -12.67
N PRO A 420 1.70 23.68 -11.61
CA PRO A 420 3.13 24.02 -11.67
C PRO A 420 3.96 23.12 -12.60
N ARG A 421 3.41 21.98 -13.06
CA ARG A 421 4.01 21.09 -14.07
C ARG A 421 3.42 21.25 -15.47
N HIS A 422 2.48 22.16 -15.67
CA HIS A 422 1.90 22.40 -16.99
C HIS A 422 2.84 23.27 -17.83
N VAL A 423 3.61 22.62 -18.69
CA VAL A 423 4.31 23.29 -19.78
C VAL A 423 3.25 23.62 -20.85
N PRO A 424 3.11 24.89 -21.29
CA PRO A 424 2.26 25.23 -22.41
C PRO A 424 2.55 24.32 -23.61
N HIS A 425 1.53 23.85 -24.34
CA HIS A 425 1.76 22.98 -25.50
C HIS A 425 2.70 23.58 -26.56
N ALA A 426 2.82 24.92 -26.63
CA ALA A 426 3.77 25.61 -27.48
C ALA A 426 5.24 25.49 -27.03
N GLU A 427 5.49 25.17 -25.76
CA GLU A 427 6.82 25.04 -25.13
C GLU A 427 7.16 23.57 -24.82
N ALA A 428 6.20 22.66 -24.95
CA ALA A 428 6.45 21.23 -24.85
C ALA A 428 7.25 20.77 -26.07
N ALA A 429 8.41 20.13 -25.84
CA ALA A 429 9.20 19.56 -26.92
C ALA A 429 8.31 18.58 -27.72
N PRO A 430 8.16 18.75 -29.05
CA PRO A 430 7.35 17.85 -29.85
C PRO A 430 7.97 16.45 -29.75
N VAL A 431 7.25 15.52 -29.13
CA VAL A 431 7.64 14.12 -29.15
C VAL A 431 7.16 13.57 -30.49
N ASP A 432 7.94 13.83 -31.53
CA ASP A 432 7.64 13.33 -32.86
C ASP A 432 7.97 11.82 -32.92
N GLN A 433 7.05 11.01 -32.39
CA GLN A 433 7.08 9.56 -32.58
C GLN A 433 6.95 9.20 -34.06
N TRP A 434 6.35 10.07 -34.88
CA TRP A 434 6.18 9.83 -36.31
C TRP A 434 7.52 9.89 -37.04
N GLU A 435 8.36 10.91 -36.82
CA GLU A 435 9.69 11.00 -37.43
C GLU A 435 10.60 9.83 -37.04
N ARG A 436 10.54 9.36 -35.78
CA ARG A 436 11.30 8.18 -35.34
C ARG A 436 10.82 6.91 -36.03
N SER A 437 9.50 6.70 -36.13
CA SER A 437 8.92 5.56 -36.83
C SER A 437 9.15 5.61 -38.35
N PHE A 438 9.08 6.79 -38.95
CA PHE A 438 9.36 7.01 -40.37
C PHE A 438 10.84 6.76 -40.69
N ARG A 439 11.78 7.26 -39.89
CA ARG A 439 13.21 7.01 -40.09
C ARG A 439 13.54 5.53 -39.90
N ALA A 440 12.95 4.86 -38.91
CA ALA A 440 13.13 3.42 -38.70
C ALA A 440 12.59 2.56 -39.85
N ALA A 441 11.47 2.96 -40.46
CA ALA A 441 10.92 2.31 -41.65
C ALA A 441 11.73 2.60 -42.92
N SER A 442 12.35 3.79 -43.00
CA SER A 442 13.09 4.24 -44.19
C SER A 442 14.56 3.84 -44.21
N SER A 443 15.13 3.42 -43.07
CA SER A 443 16.53 3.00 -42.95
C SER A 443 16.75 1.49 -43.10
N GLY A 444 15.73 0.73 -43.49
CA GLY A 444 15.84 -0.70 -43.83
C GLY A 444 16.35 -0.87 -45.26
N GLY A 445 17.63 -1.20 -45.42
CA GLY A 445 18.27 -1.44 -46.71
C GLY A 445 17.67 -2.60 -47.48
N GLY A 446 17.50 -2.38 -48.79
CA GLY A 446 17.58 -3.35 -49.89
C GLY A 446 16.96 -4.73 -49.67
N CYS A 447 15.68 -4.87 -50.03
CA CYS A 447 15.16 -6.17 -50.43
C CYS A 447 15.80 -6.53 -51.78
N SER A 448 16.79 -7.44 -51.77
CA SER A 448 17.28 -8.11 -52.97
C SER A 448 16.17 -9.04 -53.46
N CYS A 449 15.48 -8.61 -54.51
CA CYS A 449 14.75 -9.49 -55.40
C CYS A 449 15.52 -9.42 -56.72
N ASP A 450 16.42 -10.36 -56.97
CA ASP A 450 16.94 -10.55 -58.32
C ASP A 450 15.87 -11.22 -59.21
N PRO A 451 15.84 -10.89 -60.52
CA PRO A 451 14.69 -11.02 -61.41
C PRO A 451 14.30 -12.44 -61.82
#